data_AF-A0A368KC77-F1
#
_entry.id   AF-A0A368KC77-F1
#
_cell.length_a   1.000
_cell.length_b   1.000
_cell.length_c   1.000
_cell.angle_alpha   90.00
_cell.angle_beta   90.00
_cell.angle_gamma   90.00
#
_symmetry.space_group_name_H-M   'P 1'
#
loop_
_entity.id
_entity.type
_entity.pdbx_description
1 polymer ?
#
loop_
_entity_poly.entity_id
_entity_poly.type
_entity_poly.pdbx_seq_one_letter_code
_entity_poly.pdbx_strand_id
1 'polypeptide(L)'
;MSNTNHDVQTRVADIAAALRNLQPNEQHRKNQLFSLLYPVIVEMLEQNVTQKAILKKLEEMGLKLHPSRFKELMAAEAKIAADETGADRSGV
;
A
#
# COMPACT_ATOMS: atom_id res chain seq x y z
N MET A 1 34.63 -36.11 0.17
CA MET A 1 34.41 -34.76 0.73
C MET A 1 33.37 -34.01 -0.12
N SER A 2 32.09 -34.39 -0.01
CA SER A 2 31.00 -33.80 -0.83
C SER A 2 29.85 -33.23 0.02
N ASN A 3 30.04 -33.09 1.33
CA ASN A 3 28.97 -32.73 2.26
C ASN A 3 28.68 -31.22 2.30
N THR A 4 29.68 -30.38 1.99
CA THR A 4 29.57 -28.91 2.16
C THR A 4 28.68 -28.27 1.10
N ASN A 5 28.71 -28.74 -0.15
CA ASN A 5 27.89 -28.18 -1.23
C ASN A 5 26.41 -28.56 -1.10
N HIS A 6 26.11 -29.76 -0.61
CA HIS A 6 24.73 -30.19 -0.36
C HIS A 6 24.10 -29.44 0.81
N ASP A 7 24.88 -29.16 1.86
CA ASP A 7 24.46 -28.35 3.01
C ASP A 7 24.16 -26.90 2.60
N VAL A 8 25.00 -26.29 1.77
CA VAL A 8 24.75 -24.94 1.23
C VAL A 8 23.50 -24.89 0.37
N GLN A 9 23.28 -25.87 -0.54
CA GLN A 9 22.10 -25.90 -1.39
C GLN A 9 20.80 -26.10 -0.59
N THR A 10 20.84 -26.95 0.44
CA THR A 10 19.71 -27.15 1.35
C THR A 10 19.39 -25.87 2.10
N ARG A 11 20.42 -25.19 2.63
CA ARG A 11 20.26 -23.92 3.35
C ARG A 11 19.75 -22.79 2.46
N VAL A 12 20.14 -22.75 1.19
CA VAL A 12 19.58 -21.81 0.20
C VAL A 12 18.09 -22.08 -0.04
N ALA A 13 17.69 -23.35 -0.19
CA ALA A 13 16.29 -23.72 -0.37
C ALA A 13 15.43 -23.33 0.85
N ASP A 14 15.93 -23.56 2.07
CA ASP A 14 15.25 -23.21 3.31
C ASP A 14 15.08 -21.69 3.47
N ILE A 15 16.14 -20.91 3.20
CA ILE A 15 16.09 -19.44 3.24
C ILE A 15 15.11 -18.92 2.17
N ALA A 16 15.15 -19.48 0.96
CA ALA A 16 14.23 -19.08 -0.10
C ALA A 16 12.77 -19.38 0.27
N ALA A 17 12.50 -20.52 0.91
CA ALA A 17 11.16 -20.85 1.42
C ALA A 17 10.73 -19.86 2.52
N ALA A 18 11.62 -19.52 3.46
CA ALA A 18 11.34 -18.54 4.50
C ALA A 18 11.03 -17.14 3.93
N LEU A 19 11.82 -16.68 2.96
CA LEU A 19 11.62 -15.39 2.29
C LEU A 19 10.29 -15.35 1.52
N ARG A 20 9.91 -16.43 0.84
CA ARG A 20 8.62 -16.52 0.13
C ARG A 20 7.41 -16.51 1.07
N ASN A 21 7.59 -16.92 2.32
CA ASN A 21 6.54 -16.89 3.34
C ASN A 21 6.42 -15.55 4.05
N LEU A 22 7.32 -14.59 3.79
CA LEU A 22 7.19 -13.24 4.31
C LEU A 22 5.92 -12.59 3.75
N GLN A 23 4.97 -12.32 4.65
CA GLN A 23 3.79 -11.55 4.31
C GLN A 23 4.16 -10.07 4.22
N PRO A 24 3.53 -9.29 3.33
CA PRO A 24 3.63 -7.84 3.36
C PRO A 24 3.31 -7.35 4.78
N ASN A 25 4.15 -6.48 5.33
CA ASN A 25 3.91 -5.97 6.67
C ASN A 25 2.55 -5.25 6.73
N GLU A 26 1.99 -5.15 7.93
CA GLU A 26 0.66 -4.56 8.14
C GLU A 26 0.55 -3.15 7.55
N GLN A 27 1.63 -2.37 7.59
CA GLN A 27 1.67 -1.02 7.02
C GLN A 27 1.51 -1.03 5.49
N HIS A 28 2.14 -1.98 4.80
CA HIS A 28 2.00 -2.13 3.35
C HIS A 28 0.57 -2.48 2.96
N ARG A 29 -0.07 -3.40 3.69
CA ARG A 29 -1.49 -3.75 3.46
C ARG A 29 -2.41 -2.55 3.69
N LYS A 30 -2.18 -1.78 4.75
CA LYS A 30 -2.95 -0.54 5.02
C LYS A 30 -2.78 0.50 3.91
N ASN A 31 -1.56 0.67 3.40
CA ASN A 31 -1.30 1.58 2.28
C ASN A 31 -2.02 1.10 1.02
N GLN A 32 -1.92 -0.18 0.65
CA GLN A 32 -2.62 -0.74 -0.51
C GLN A 32 -4.14 -0.56 -0.40
N LEU A 33 -4.72 -0.87 0.76
CA LEU A 33 -6.14 -0.67 0.99
C LEU A 33 -6.53 0.81 0.85
N PHE A 34 -5.69 1.73 1.35
CA PHE A 34 -5.92 3.15 1.17
C PHE A 34 -5.88 3.58 -0.30
N SER A 35 -4.88 3.14 -1.06
CA SER A 35 -4.75 3.46 -2.50
C SER A 35 -5.99 2.99 -3.28
N LEU A 36 -6.49 1.79 -2.99
CA LEU A 36 -7.71 1.27 -3.61
C LEU A 36 -8.97 2.09 -3.26
N LEU A 37 -8.99 2.71 -2.07
CA LEU A 37 -10.09 3.54 -1.61
C LEU A 37 -9.95 5.02 -1.99
N TYR A 38 -8.79 5.43 -2.52
CA TYR A 38 -8.49 6.84 -2.77
C TYR A 38 -9.52 7.56 -3.64
N PRO A 39 -9.99 7.01 -4.79
CA PRO A 39 -11.01 7.68 -5.61
C PRO A 39 -12.32 7.94 -4.84
N VAL A 40 -12.74 6.98 -4.02
CA VAL A 40 -13.95 7.12 -3.18
C VAL A 40 -13.73 8.14 -2.08
N ILE A 41 -12.55 8.17 -1.47
CA ILE A 41 -12.20 9.18 -0.45
C ILE A 41 -12.25 10.59 -1.04
N VAL A 42 -11.73 10.78 -2.26
CA VAL A 42 -11.80 12.06 -2.99
C VAL A 42 -13.26 12.45 -3.24
N GLU A 43 -14.08 11.53 -3.75
CA GLU A 43 -15.51 11.76 -3.98
C GLU A 43 -16.22 12.22 -2.69
N MET A 44 -15.95 11.56 -1.55
CA MET A 44 -16.55 11.94 -0.26
C MET A 44 -16.12 13.34 0.18
N LEU A 45 -14.85 13.71 -0.04
CA LEU A 45 -14.35 15.05 0.27
C LEU A 45 -15.02 16.11 -0.62
N GLU A 46 -15.22 15.83 -1.90
CA GLU A 46 -15.96 16.71 -2.83
C GLU A 46 -17.43 16.88 -2.43
N GLN A 47 -18.03 15.84 -1.84
CA GLN A 47 -19.37 15.89 -1.24
C GLN A 47 -19.39 16.54 0.15
N ASN A 48 -18.31 17.23 0.56
CA ASN A 48 -18.16 17.89 1.85
C ASN A 48 -18.22 16.96 3.08
N VAL A 49 -17.95 15.66 2.91
CA VAL A 49 -17.76 14.76 4.04
C VAL A 49 -16.45 15.09 4.72
N THR A 50 -16.49 15.34 6.03
CA THR A 50 -15.28 15.74 6.77
C THR A 50 -14.25 14.61 6.85
N GLN A 51 -12.95 14.96 6.86
CA GLN A 51 -11.86 14.02 7.12
C GLN A 51 -12.09 13.19 8.39
N LYS A 52 -12.63 13.81 9.45
CA LYS A 52 -12.92 13.14 10.72
C LYS A 52 -13.94 12.01 10.56
N ALA A 53 -15.00 12.24 9.78
CA ALA A 53 -16.02 11.24 9.52
C ALA A 53 -15.46 10.07 8.69
N ILE A 54 -14.66 10.37 7.67
CA ILE A 54 -13.98 9.37 6.84
C ILE A 54 -13.04 8.51 7.71
N LEU A 55 -12.18 9.13 8.51
CA LEU A 55 -11.26 8.41 9.40
C LEU A 55 -11.98 7.51 10.39
N LYS A 56 -13.08 8.00 10.99
CA LYS A 56 -13.90 7.18 11.88
C LYS A 56 -14.46 5.97 11.14
N LYS A 57 -14.99 6.15 9.93
CA LYS A 57 -15.55 5.06 9.15
C LYS A 57 -14.50 4.04 8.72
N LEU A 58 -13.31 4.50 8.33
CA LEU A 58 -12.19 3.62 8.00
C LEU A 58 -11.75 2.79 9.23
N GLU A 59 -11.69 3.41 10.42
CA GLU A 59 -11.36 2.71 11.67
C GLU A 59 -12.41 1.65 12.02
N GLU A 60 -13.71 1.96 11.90
CA GLU A 60 -14.81 1.00 12.08
C GLU A 60 -14.69 -0.22 11.14
N MET A 61 -14.07 -0.04 9.97
CA MET A 61 -13.87 -1.07 8.95
C MET A 61 -12.48 -1.73 9.03
N GLY A 62 -11.69 -1.44 10.07
CA GLY A 62 -10.39 -2.08 10.31
C GLY A 62 -9.17 -1.33 9.74
N LEU A 63 -9.36 -0.16 9.12
CA LEU A 63 -8.28 0.71 8.63
C LEU A 63 -8.10 1.93 9.55
N LYS A 64 -7.43 1.72 10.68
CA LYS A 64 -7.09 2.81 11.59
C LYS A 64 -5.89 3.61 11.07
N LEU A 65 -6.08 4.92 10.90
CA LEU A 65 -5.05 5.87 10.45
C LEU A 65 -5.00 7.12 11.34
N HIS A 66 -3.80 7.60 11.62
CA HIS A 66 -3.62 8.93 12.21
C HIS A 66 -3.91 10.03 11.17
N PRO A 67 -4.45 11.21 11.56
CA PRO A 67 -4.72 12.29 10.62
C PRO A 67 -3.53 12.76 9.78
N SER A 68 -2.31 12.77 10.33
CA SER A 68 -1.10 13.08 9.56
C SER A 68 -0.84 12.04 8.48
N ARG A 69 -0.96 10.75 8.83
CA ARG A 69 -0.75 9.65 7.90
C ARG A 69 -1.77 9.67 6.76
N PHE A 70 -3.02 10.02 7.06
CA PHE A 70 -4.04 10.23 6.04
C PHE A 70 -3.63 11.32 5.04
N LYS A 71 -3.14 12.46 5.51
CA LYS A 71 -2.69 13.57 4.65
C LYS A 71 -1.50 13.16 3.77
N GLU A 72 -0.53 12.43 4.34
CA GLU A 72 0.60 11.90 3.58
C GLU A 72 0.15 10.98 2.45
N LEU A 73 -0.77 10.06 2.75
CA LEU A 73 -1.29 9.13 1.76
C LEU A 73 -2.11 9.86 0.68
N MET A 74 -2.97 10.81 1.05
CA MET A 74 -3.68 11.66 0.08
C MET A 74 -2.72 12.40 -0.85
N ALA A 75 -1.64 12.97 -0.32
CA ALA A 75 -0.65 13.69 -1.10
C ALA A 75 0.16 12.76 -2.01
N ALA A 76 0.45 11.52 -1.58
CA ALA A 76 1.12 10.53 -2.39
C ALA A 76 0.25 10.09 -3.58
N GLU A 77 -1.00 9.73 -3.32
CA GLU A 77 -1.94 9.30 -4.36
C GLU A 77 -2.28 10.43 -5.34
N ALA A 78 -2.42 11.67 -4.85
CA ALA A 78 -2.63 12.83 -5.72
C ALA A 78 -1.49 13.04 -6.72
N LYS A 79 -0.24 12.75 -6.33
CA LYS A 79 0.92 12.82 -7.25
C LYS A 79 0.85 11.71 -8.29
N ILE A 80 0.55 10.48 -7.87
CA ILE A 80 0.42 9.34 -8.77
C ILE A 80 -0.68 9.60 -9.82
N ALA A 81 -1.84 10.09 -9.39
CA ALA A 81 -2.95 10.41 -10.29
C ALA A 81 -2.61 11.55 -11.28
N ALA A 82 -1.81 12.53 -10.86
CA ALA A 82 -1.33 13.60 -11.73
C ALA A 82 -0.33 13.09 -12.78
N ASP A 83 0.53 12.14 -12.41
CA ASP A 83 1.51 11.53 -13.32
C ASP A 83 0.81 10.63 -14.37
N GLU A 84 -0.22 9.88 -13.98
CA GLU A 84 -1.02 9.03 -14.89
C GLU A 84 -1.81 9.85 -15.93
N THR A 85 -2.34 11.01 -15.54
CA THR A 85 -3.05 11.92 -16.46
C THR A 85 -2.12 12.74 -17.36
N GLY A 86 -0.84 12.87 -17.00
CA GLY A 86 0.18 13.51 -17.82
C GLY A 86 0.73 12.61 -18.94
N ALA A 87 0.75 11.28 -18.72
CA ALA A 87 1.26 10.32 -19.70
C ALA A 87 0.35 10.13 -20.93
N ASP A 88 -0.97 10.35 -20.77
CA ASP A 88 -1.97 10.17 -21.83
C ASP A 88 -2.01 11.33 -22.85
N ARG A 89 -1.27 12.44 -22.62
CA ARG A 89 -1.28 13.63 -23.50
C ARG A 89 -0.02 13.82 -24.36
N SER A 90 0.96 12.92 -24.26
CA SER A 90 2.22 12.98 -25.02
C SER A 90 2.29 11.99 -26.20
N GLY A 91 1.18 11.32 -26.52
CA GLY A 91 1.08 10.35 -27.60
C GLY A 91 0.15 10.79 -28.73
N VAL A 92 0.42 11.94 -29.37
CA VAL A 92 -0.10 12.29 -30.71
C VAL A 92 0.99 12.93 -31.53
#